data_AF-A0A3D6E245-F1
#
_entry.id   AF-A0A3D6E245-F1
#
_cell.length_a   1.000
_cell.length_b   1.000
_cell.length_c   1.000
_cell.angle_alpha   90.00
_cell.angle_beta   90.00
_cell.angle_gamma   90.00
#
_symmetry.space_group_name_H-M   'P 1'
#
loop_
_entity.id
_entity.type
_entity.pdbx_description
1 polymer ?
#
loop_
_entity_poly.entity_id
_entity_poly.type
_entity_poly.pdbx_seq_one_letter_code
_entity_poly.pdbx_strand_id
1 'polypeptide(L)'
;MEDDFYCGCHYVGHVVQLASCGYQPRKNPTRAARIEWEHVVPAWVLGHQRQCWQQGGRKHCTDTDAVFQRAEGDLNNLVPAVGEVNGDRSNFAYSAWTRQATTMYGACQTVVDFKMQRVQPREEVRGRAARITLYMYQTYDLHLSRQDRQLMCAWSRTYRVDDWERKRDERIVRWQGTGNRLVSDPAWLKASCG
;
A
#
# COMPACT_ATOMS: atom_id res chain seq x y z
N MET A 1 0.88 12.17 12.83
CA MET A 1 -0.12 12.82 11.98
C MET A 1 -1.01 11.72 11.45
N GLU A 2 -2.30 11.83 11.69
CA GLU A 2 -3.31 10.86 11.28
C GLU A 2 -3.84 11.28 9.91
N ASP A 3 -3.07 10.96 8.86
CA ASP A 3 -3.49 11.21 7.47
C ASP A 3 -3.56 9.90 6.70
N ASP A 4 -4.55 9.80 5.81
CA ASP A 4 -4.66 8.67 4.92
C ASP A 4 -3.48 8.63 3.92
N PHE A 5 -3.14 7.42 3.51
CA PHE A 5 -1.99 7.14 2.67
C PHE A 5 -2.13 7.74 1.27
N TYR A 6 -3.26 7.54 0.60
CA TYR A 6 -3.37 7.83 -0.83
C TYR A 6 -3.77 9.27 -1.15
N CYS A 7 -4.45 9.96 -0.23
CA CYS A 7 -4.95 11.31 -0.47
C CYS A 7 -4.45 12.35 0.53
N GLY A 8 -3.84 11.94 1.65
CA GLY A 8 -3.35 12.86 2.67
C GLY A 8 -4.48 13.56 3.43
N CYS A 9 -5.68 12.97 3.45
CA CYS A 9 -6.81 13.44 4.21
C CYS A 9 -6.61 13.15 5.68
N HIS A 10 -6.78 14.19 6.50
CA HIS A 10 -6.80 14.00 7.94
C HIS A 10 -7.97 13.11 8.35
N TYR A 11 -7.76 12.25 9.34
CA TYR A 11 -8.81 11.44 9.93
C TYR A 11 -8.72 11.49 11.47
N VAL A 12 -9.87 11.27 12.13
CA VAL A 12 -9.96 11.16 13.59
C VAL A 12 -10.63 9.82 13.92
N GLY A 13 -9.90 8.95 14.60
CA GLY A 13 -10.33 7.56 14.81
C GLY A 13 -10.46 6.84 13.45
N HIS A 14 -11.68 6.62 13.00
CA HIS A 14 -11.97 6.02 11.69
C HIS A 14 -12.68 6.96 10.72
N VAL A 15 -12.97 8.20 11.11
CA VAL A 15 -13.74 9.16 10.30
C VAL A 15 -12.80 10.04 9.51
N VAL A 16 -12.99 10.11 8.18
CA VAL A 16 -12.17 10.92 7.27
C VAL A 16 -12.74 12.33 7.18
N GLN A 17 -11.88 13.33 7.38
CA GLN A 17 -12.20 14.75 7.18
C GLN A 17 -11.97 15.12 5.71
N LEU A 18 -12.89 14.80 4.81
CA LEU A 18 -12.72 14.94 3.34
C LEU A 18 -12.31 16.35 2.90
N ALA A 19 -12.81 17.39 3.57
CA ALA A 19 -12.47 18.77 3.26
C ALA A 19 -10.99 19.11 3.52
N SER A 20 -10.31 18.41 4.44
CA SER A 20 -8.90 18.67 4.82
C SER A 20 -7.91 18.51 3.67
N CYS A 21 -8.26 17.68 2.69
CA CYS A 21 -7.46 17.34 1.51
C CYS A 21 -8.18 17.69 0.20
N GLY A 22 -9.36 18.32 0.26
CA GLY A 22 -10.19 18.60 -0.91
C GLY A 22 -10.71 17.35 -1.63
N TYR A 23 -10.90 16.24 -0.91
CA TYR A 23 -11.41 14.99 -1.49
C TYR A 23 -12.88 15.13 -1.89
N GLN A 24 -13.21 14.64 -3.08
CA GLN A 24 -14.59 14.55 -3.56
C GLN A 24 -14.92 13.09 -3.86
N PRO A 25 -15.94 12.49 -3.21
CA PRO A 25 -16.34 11.13 -3.49
C PRO A 25 -16.70 10.92 -4.94
N ARG A 26 -16.17 9.85 -5.54
CA ARG A 26 -16.41 9.53 -6.94
C ARG A 26 -17.77 8.87 -7.16
N LYS A 27 -18.13 7.91 -6.31
CA LYS A 27 -19.37 7.12 -6.41
C LYS A 27 -19.96 6.67 -5.06
N ASN A 28 -19.16 6.57 -4.00
CA ASN A 28 -19.55 5.98 -2.72
C ASN A 28 -19.15 6.89 -1.55
N PRO A 29 -19.93 7.95 -1.27
CA PRO A 29 -19.64 8.88 -0.19
C PRO A 29 -19.62 8.22 1.19
N THR A 30 -20.49 7.24 1.43
CA THR A 30 -20.53 6.49 2.71
C THR A 30 -19.23 5.75 2.99
N ARG A 31 -18.59 5.19 1.95
CA ARG A 31 -17.30 4.53 2.08
C ARG A 31 -16.13 5.51 2.09
N ALA A 32 -16.24 6.63 1.36
CA ALA A 32 -15.25 7.70 1.41
C ALA A 32 -15.15 8.34 2.81
N ALA A 33 -16.24 8.39 3.57
CA ALA A 33 -16.27 9.01 4.89
C ALA A 33 -15.51 8.24 6.00
N ARG A 34 -14.94 7.07 5.71
CA ARG A 34 -14.24 6.24 6.70
C ARG A 34 -12.88 5.73 6.22
N ILE A 35 -12.00 5.48 7.19
CA ILE A 35 -10.74 4.77 6.97
C ILE A 35 -11.01 3.27 6.85
N GLU A 36 -10.36 2.66 5.88
CA GLU A 36 -10.20 1.22 5.78
C GLU A 36 -8.70 0.89 5.79
N TRP A 37 -8.33 -0.21 6.45
CA TRP A 37 -6.94 -0.66 6.48
C TRP A 37 -6.56 -1.27 5.13
N GLU A 38 -5.60 -0.63 4.48
CA GLU A 38 -5.12 -0.96 3.16
C GLU A 38 -3.94 -1.92 3.24
N HIS A 39 -4.02 -3.01 2.48
CA HIS A 39 -2.89 -3.88 2.18
C HIS A 39 -2.13 -3.33 0.97
N VAL A 40 -1.02 -2.62 1.18
CA VAL A 40 -0.20 -2.03 0.09
C VAL A 40 0.20 -3.09 -0.94
N VAL A 41 0.60 -4.27 -0.51
CA VAL A 41 0.58 -5.49 -1.32
C VAL A 41 -0.74 -6.22 -1.04
N PRO A 42 -1.68 -6.28 -1.99
CA PRO A 42 -3.03 -6.79 -1.74
C PRO A 42 -3.02 -8.22 -1.17
N ALA A 43 -3.96 -8.53 -0.27
CA ALA A 43 -4.13 -9.89 0.26
C ALA A 43 -4.27 -10.95 -0.85
N TRP A 44 -4.89 -10.58 -1.99
CA TRP A 44 -4.94 -11.44 -3.17
C TRP A 44 -3.55 -11.82 -3.68
N VAL A 45 -2.60 -10.90 -3.75
CA VAL A 45 -1.21 -11.19 -4.17
C VAL A 45 -0.55 -12.15 -3.18
N LEU A 46 -0.80 -12.00 -1.87
CA LEU A 46 -0.23 -12.84 -0.82
C LEU A 46 -0.75 -14.29 -0.86
N GLY A 47 -1.96 -14.50 -1.38
CA GLY A 47 -2.69 -15.74 -1.16
C GLY A 47 -3.27 -16.45 -2.39
N HIS A 48 -3.53 -15.78 -3.52
CA HIS A 48 -4.31 -16.37 -4.61
C HIS A 48 -3.71 -17.66 -5.22
N GLN A 49 -2.38 -17.85 -5.12
CA GLN A 49 -1.72 -19.06 -5.60
C GLN A 49 -1.64 -20.18 -4.54
N ARG A 50 -2.02 -19.90 -3.30
CA ARG A 50 -1.99 -20.86 -2.19
C ARG A 50 -3.16 -21.82 -2.27
N GLN A 51 -2.94 -23.05 -1.82
CA GLN A 51 -3.98 -24.08 -1.78
C GLN A 51 -5.18 -23.66 -0.93
N CYS A 52 -4.95 -22.98 0.21
CA CYS A 52 -6.05 -22.47 1.05
C CYS A 52 -6.99 -21.55 0.27
N TRP A 53 -6.46 -20.76 -0.66
CA TRP A 53 -7.27 -19.80 -1.41
C TRP A 53 -8.13 -20.51 -2.44
N GLN A 54 -7.61 -21.57 -3.05
CA GLN A 54 -8.37 -22.41 -3.97
C GLN A 54 -9.49 -23.17 -3.25
N GLN A 55 -9.31 -23.49 -1.96
CA GLN A 55 -10.27 -24.25 -1.15
C GLN A 55 -11.37 -23.39 -0.51
N GLY A 56 -11.17 -22.08 -0.34
CA GLY A 56 -12.20 -21.23 0.27
C GLY A 56 -11.87 -19.74 0.29
N GLY A 57 -11.01 -19.29 -0.62
CA GLY A 57 -10.60 -17.90 -0.77
C GLY A 57 -9.85 -17.34 0.44
N ARG A 58 -9.86 -16.01 0.55
CA ARG A 58 -9.18 -15.26 1.62
C ARG A 58 -9.58 -15.76 3.00
N LYS A 59 -10.87 -15.95 3.25
CA LYS A 59 -11.39 -16.37 4.56
C LYS A 59 -10.76 -17.69 5.01
N HIS A 60 -10.74 -18.70 4.13
CA HIS A 60 -10.13 -19.99 4.46
C HIS A 60 -8.62 -19.87 4.71
N CYS A 61 -7.90 -19.03 3.95
CA CYS A 61 -6.49 -18.76 4.23
C CYS A 61 -6.27 -18.06 5.58
N THR A 62 -7.10 -17.07 5.93
CA THR A 62 -7.07 -16.41 7.23
C THR A 62 -7.31 -17.41 8.36
N ASP A 63 -8.11 -18.46 8.14
CA ASP A 63 -8.43 -19.45 9.17
C ASP A 63 -7.39 -20.58 9.27
N THR A 64 -6.69 -20.91 8.16
CA THR A 64 -5.96 -22.19 8.05
C THR A 64 -4.50 -22.12 7.58
N ASP A 65 -4.04 -21.02 6.98
CA ASP A 65 -2.66 -20.89 6.48
C ASP A 65 -1.86 -19.89 7.34
N ALA A 66 -0.96 -20.41 8.18
CA ALA A 66 -0.16 -19.61 9.10
C ALA A 66 0.78 -18.60 8.40
N VAL A 67 1.23 -18.90 7.18
CA VAL A 67 2.08 -17.98 6.41
C VAL A 67 1.24 -16.85 5.85
N PHE A 68 0.04 -17.15 5.35
CA PHE A 68 -0.92 -16.14 4.92
C PHE A 68 -1.37 -15.24 6.08
N GLN A 69 -1.72 -15.81 7.23
CA GLN A 69 -2.09 -15.06 8.44
C GLN A 69 -1.00 -14.05 8.83
N ARG A 70 0.27 -14.49 8.80
CA ARG A 70 1.41 -13.61 9.09
C ARG A 70 1.55 -12.50 8.05
N ALA A 71 1.44 -12.82 6.78
CA ALA A 71 1.56 -11.84 5.70
C ALA A 71 0.41 -10.82 5.68
N GLU A 72 -0.81 -11.28 5.96
CA GLU A 72 -2.01 -10.44 6.04
C GLU A 72 -1.97 -9.51 7.25
N GLY A 73 -1.43 -9.98 8.37
CA GLY A 73 -1.28 -9.21 9.61
C GLY A 73 0.00 -8.38 9.72
N ASP A 74 0.88 -8.40 8.71
CA ASP A 74 2.15 -7.67 8.74
C ASP A 74 1.92 -6.16 8.76
N LEU A 75 2.23 -5.53 9.88
CA LEU A 75 2.06 -4.09 10.11
C LEU A 75 2.87 -3.25 9.12
N ASN A 76 3.93 -3.78 8.52
CA ASN A 76 4.66 -3.08 7.45
C ASN A 76 3.77 -2.83 6.23
N ASN A 77 2.82 -3.74 5.96
CA ASN A 77 1.95 -3.72 4.79
C ASN A 77 0.63 -2.96 4.99
N LEU A 78 0.30 -2.60 6.23
CA LEU A 78 -0.98 -1.99 6.59
C LEU A 78 -0.87 -0.46 6.72
N VAL A 79 -1.69 0.26 5.95
CA VAL A 79 -1.77 1.73 6.00
C VAL A 79 -3.22 2.19 6.07
N PRO A 80 -3.53 3.34 6.70
CA PRO A 80 -4.87 3.90 6.65
C PRO A 80 -5.16 4.46 5.25
N ALA A 81 -6.30 4.15 4.67
CA ALA A 81 -6.73 4.71 3.39
C ALA A 81 -8.19 5.14 3.43
N VAL A 82 -8.55 6.16 2.65
CA VAL A 82 -9.96 6.47 2.37
C VAL A 82 -10.62 5.22 1.78
N GLY A 83 -11.72 4.75 2.38
CA GLY A 83 -12.31 3.46 2.01
C GLY A 83 -12.71 3.37 0.53
N GLU A 84 -13.20 4.46 -0.06
CA GLU A 84 -13.55 4.48 -1.48
C GLU A 84 -12.31 4.23 -2.35
N VAL A 85 -11.17 4.87 -2.05
CA VAL A 85 -9.90 4.65 -2.75
C VAL A 85 -9.42 3.22 -2.55
N ASN A 86 -9.48 2.70 -1.32
CA ASN A 86 -9.09 1.31 -1.00
C ASN A 86 -9.77 0.30 -1.92
N GLY A 87 -11.10 0.34 -2.09
CA GLY A 87 -11.73 -0.67 -2.96
C GLY A 87 -11.94 -0.28 -4.40
N ASP A 88 -11.77 0.99 -4.80
CA ASP A 88 -11.53 1.27 -6.23
C ASP A 88 -10.16 0.72 -6.65
N ARG A 89 -9.14 0.83 -5.78
CA ARG A 89 -7.80 0.25 -6.01
C ARG A 89 -7.82 -1.27 -6.11
N SER A 90 -8.72 -1.95 -5.37
CA SER A 90 -8.89 -3.41 -5.47
C SER A 90 -7.54 -4.13 -5.29
N ASN A 91 -7.22 -5.09 -6.17
CA ASN A 91 -5.93 -5.77 -6.26
C ASN A 91 -5.03 -5.23 -7.39
N PHE A 92 -5.28 -4.02 -7.87
CA PHE A 92 -4.55 -3.44 -9.01
C PHE A 92 -3.11 -3.09 -8.64
N ALA A 93 -2.18 -3.42 -9.53
CA ALA A 93 -0.78 -3.12 -9.31
C ALA A 93 -0.49 -1.63 -9.50
N TYR A 94 0.56 -1.15 -8.83
CA TYR A 94 1.02 0.22 -9.00
C TYR A 94 1.66 0.44 -10.37
N SER A 95 1.49 1.65 -10.88
CA SER A 95 2.15 2.15 -12.09
C SER A 95 2.29 3.68 -12.01
N ALA A 96 3.09 4.26 -12.89
CA ALA A 96 3.02 5.69 -13.18
C ALA A 96 3.12 5.88 -14.69
N TRP A 97 2.04 6.34 -15.30
CA TRP A 97 1.91 6.51 -16.74
C TRP A 97 1.79 7.98 -17.17
N THR A 98 1.51 8.90 -16.25
CA THR A 98 1.44 10.34 -16.54
C THR A 98 1.95 11.19 -15.39
N ARG A 99 2.56 12.33 -15.70
CA ARG A 99 2.89 13.38 -14.71
C ARG A 99 1.71 14.28 -14.38
N GLN A 100 0.70 14.31 -15.24
CA GLN A 100 -0.51 15.13 -15.11
C GLN A 100 -1.72 14.19 -15.17
N ALA A 101 -2.01 13.55 -14.05
CA ALA A 101 -3.16 12.66 -13.97
C ALA A 101 -4.43 13.48 -13.79
N THR A 102 -5.45 13.23 -14.60
CA THR A 102 -6.79 13.77 -14.35
C THR A 102 -7.31 13.18 -13.04
N THR A 103 -7.54 14.03 -12.05
CA THR A 103 -7.99 13.61 -10.74
C THR A 103 -9.41 13.06 -10.81
N MET A 104 -9.67 11.97 -10.09
CA MET A 104 -11.00 11.34 -10.01
C MET A 104 -11.66 11.46 -8.63
N TYR A 105 -10.94 12.06 -7.67
CA TYR A 105 -11.33 12.17 -6.26
C TYR A 105 -11.19 13.62 -5.74
N GLY A 106 -11.56 14.61 -6.54
CA GLY A 106 -11.34 16.03 -6.20
C GLY A 106 -9.85 16.40 -6.30
N ALA A 107 -9.27 16.99 -5.26
CA ALA A 107 -7.85 17.40 -5.25
C ALA A 107 -6.85 16.25 -5.05
N CYS A 108 -7.32 15.05 -4.70
CA CYS A 108 -6.45 13.90 -4.52
C CYS A 108 -5.84 13.43 -5.86
N GLN A 109 -4.52 13.36 -5.91
CA GLN A 109 -3.74 13.02 -7.11
C GLN A 109 -3.57 11.51 -7.35
N THR A 110 -4.08 10.67 -6.46
CA THR A 110 -4.13 9.22 -6.71
C THR A 110 -5.21 8.92 -7.74
N VAL A 111 -4.87 8.13 -8.76
CA VAL A 111 -5.77 7.78 -9.87
C VAL A 111 -5.78 6.27 -10.09
N VAL A 112 -6.97 5.74 -10.35
CA VAL A 112 -7.24 4.34 -10.64
C VAL A 112 -7.69 4.21 -12.10
N ASP A 113 -6.96 3.42 -12.88
CA ASP A 113 -7.38 3.02 -14.22
C ASP A 113 -8.01 1.62 -14.14
N PHE A 114 -9.34 1.57 -14.18
CA PHE A 114 -10.09 0.31 -14.13
C PHE A 114 -9.91 -0.55 -15.38
N LYS A 115 -9.61 0.06 -16.54
CA LYS A 115 -9.45 -0.66 -17.81
C LYS A 115 -8.07 -1.34 -17.87
N MET A 116 -7.03 -0.63 -17.45
CA MET A 116 -5.67 -1.16 -17.34
C MET A 116 -5.45 -1.96 -16.05
N GLN A 117 -6.35 -1.87 -15.08
CA GLN A 117 -6.21 -2.47 -13.75
C GLN A 117 -4.92 -2.02 -13.06
N ARG A 118 -4.67 -0.70 -13.09
CA ARG A 118 -3.49 -0.05 -12.52
C ARG A 118 -3.87 1.12 -11.63
N VAL A 119 -3.02 1.40 -10.64
CA VAL A 119 -3.14 2.59 -9.79
C VAL A 119 -1.88 3.42 -9.86
N GLN A 120 -2.04 4.72 -10.09
CA GLN A 120 -0.99 5.71 -9.95
C GLN A 120 -1.21 6.48 -8.66
N PRO A 121 -0.47 6.18 -7.57
CA PRO A 121 -0.58 6.93 -6.34
C PRO A 121 0.06 8.32 -6.50
N ARG A 122 -0.36 9.25 -5.64
CA ARG A 122 0.30 10.55 -5.45
C ARG A 122 1.79 10.37 -5.13
N GLU A 123 2.61 11.34 -5.51
CA GLU A 123 4.08 11.19 -5.48
C GLU A 123 4.62 10.96 -4.06
N GLU A 124 4.02 11.62 -3.08
CA GLU A 124 4.46 11.64 -1.68
C GLU A 124 4.42 10.25 -1.02
N VAL A 125 3.70 9.28 -1.59
CA VAL A 125 3.65 7.91 -1.07
C VAL A 125 4.32 6.87 -1.95
N ARG A 126 4.81 7.23 -3.13
CA ARG A 126 5.48 6.29 -4.05
C ARG A 126 6.69 5.61 -3.42
N GLY A 127 7.52 6.36 -2.70
CA GLY A 127 8.69 5.81 -2.01
C GLY A 127 8.31 4.77 -0.95
N ARG A 128 7.32 5.11 -0.11
CA ARG A 128 6.81 4.23 0.96
C ARG A 128 6.15 2.98 0.36
N ALA A 129 5.27 3.14 -0.63
CA ALA A 129 4.62 2.03 -1.33
C ALA A 129 5.66 1.09 -1.97
N ALA A 130 6.72 1.64 -2.56
CA ALA A 130 7.80 0.86 -3.14
C ALA A 130 8.59 0.05 -2.11
N ARG A 131 8.99 0.67 -1.00
CA ARG A 131 9.72 -0.03 0.07
C ARG A 131 8.87 -1.09 0.75
N ILE A 132 7.58 -0.83 0.98
CA ILE A 132 6.65 -1.83 1.51
C ILE A 132 6.50 -2.99 0.53
N THR A 133 6.31 -2.70 -0.77
CA THR A 133 6.19 -3.73 -1.81
C THR A 133 7.44 -4.61 -1.88
N LEU A 134 8.63 -4.01 -1.98
CA LEU A 134 9.89 -4.75 -2.01
C LEU A 134 10.08 -5.60 -0.75
N TYR A 135 9.78 -5.06 0.43
CA TYR A 135 9.82 -5.78 1.70
C TYR A 135 8.90 -7.00 1.70
N MET A 136 7.63 -6.84 1.33
CA MET A 136 6.65 -7.92 1.34
C MET A 136 7.03 -9.03 0.36
N TYR A 137 7.45 -8.66 -0.85
CA TYR A 137 7.86 -9.65 -1.85
C TYR A 137 9.11 -10.43 -1.43
N GLN A 138 10.06 -9.78 -0.78
CA GLN A 138 11.25 -10.44 -0.26
C GLN A 138 10.96 -11.31 0.99
N THR A 139 10.15 -10.80 1.91
CA THR A 139 9.88 -11.44 3.22
C THR A 139 9.02 -12.70 3.06
N TYR A 140 8.09 -12.69 2.09
CA TYR A 140 7.15 -13.78 1.85
C TYR A 140 7.43 -14.55 0.56
N ASP A 141 8.64 -14.40 -0.01
CA ASP A 141 9.11 -15.10 -1.20
C ASP A 141 8.13 -15.06 -2.39
N LEU A 142 7.64 -13.86 -2.68
CA LEU A 142 6.69 -13.63 -3.77
C LEU A 142 7.44 -13.27 -5.07
N HIS A 143 6.89 -13.68 -6.21
CA HIS A 143 7.49 -13.37 -7.50
C HIS A 143 7.11 -11.97 -8.00
N LEU A 144 8.06 -11.03 -7.96
CA LEU A 144 7.90 -9.68 -8.54
C LEU A 144 8.42 -9.65 -9.97
N SER A 145 7.59 -9.20 -10.92
CA SER A 145 8.00 -9.05 -12.32
C SER A 145 9.20 -8.11 -12.45
N ARG A 146 10.02 -8.29 -13.50
CA ARG A 146 11.18 -7.41 -13.73
C ARG A 146 10.78 -5.94 -13.87
N GLN A 147 9.66 -5.67 -14.55
CA GLN A 147 9.13 -4.32 -14.74
C GLN A 147 8.69 -3.69 -13.40
N ASP A 148 7.92 -4.42 -12.59
CA ASP A 148 7.46 -3.89 -11.31
C ASP A 148 8.63 -3.69 -10.35
N ARG A 149 9.61 -4.61 -10.33
CA ARG A 149 10.84 -4.44 -9.55
C ARG A 149 11.57 -3.17 -9.95
N GLN A 150 11.77 -2.92 -11.25
CA GLN A 150 12.42 -1.70 -11.73
C GLN A 150 11.66 -0.44 -11.30
N LEU A 151 10.33 -0.45 -11.39
CA LEU A 151 9.49 0.66 -10.94
C LEU A 151 9.64 0.92 -9.44
N MET A 152 9.51 -0.12 -8.60
CA MET A 152 9.65 0.02 -7.15
C MET A 152 11.06 0.48 -6.77
N CYS A 153 12.09 -0.05 -7.42
CA CYS A 153 13.47 0.39 -7.21
C CYS A 153 13.70 1.85 -7.60
N ALA A 154 13.13 2.29 -8.73
CA ALA A 154 13.20 3.69 -9.14
C ALA A 154 12.49 4.60 -8.14
N TRP A 155 11.27 4.26 -7.72
CA TRP A 155 10.52 5.03 -6.74
C TRP A 155 11.21 5.09 -5.37
N SER A 156 11.76 3.98 -4.90
CA SER A 156 12.46 3.96 -3.61
C SER A 156 13.72 4.85 -3.61
N ARG A 157 14.40 4.97 -4.76
CA ARG A 157 15.56 5.87 -4.93
C ARG A 157 15.15 7.34 -5.05
N THR A 158 14.14 7.62 -5.87
CA THR A 158 13.68 8.99 -6.14
C THR A 158 12.99 9.61 -4.92
N TYR A 159 12.14 8.85 -4.23
CA TYR A 159 11.37 9.29 -3.08
C TYR A 159 11.96 8.70 -1.81
N ARG A 160 12.91 9.43 -1.21
CA ARG A 160 13.71 8.99 -0.06
C ARG A 160 12.84 8.76 1.18
N VAL A 161 13.38 7.98 2.12
CA VAL A 161 12.78 7.76 3.44
C VAL A 161 12.67 9.08 4.20
N ASP A 162 11.49 9.35 4.74
CA ASP A 162 11.21 10.52 5.58
C ASP A 162 11.07 10.16 7.07
N ASP A 163 10.96 11.18 7.92
CA ASP A 163 10.90 11.01 9.38
C ASP A 163 9.65 10.26 9.84
N TRP A 164 8.53 10.39 9.12
CA TRP A 164 7.34 9.64 9.47
C TRP A 164 7.53 8.15 9.22
N GLU A 165 8.13 7.79 8.10
CA GLU A 165 8.40 6.40 7.76
C GLU A 165 9.38 5.75 8.75
N ARG A 166 10.43 6.47 9.19
CA ARG A 166 11.33 5.99 10.26
C ARG A 166 10.59 5.76 11.58
N LYS A 167 9.82 6.76 12.03
CA LYS A 167 9.02 6.66 13.27
C LYS A 167 7.99 5.53 13.19
N ARG A 168 7.40 5.30 12.03
CA ARG A 168 6.48 4.18 11.79
C ARG A 168 7.21 2.86 11.90
N ASP A 169 8.39 2.72 11.30
CA ASP A 169 9.20 1.51 11.35
C ASP A 169 9.61 1.17 12.80
N GLU A 170 10.10 2.15 13.57
CA GLU A 170 10.43 1.99 14.98
C GLU A 170 9.24 1.47 15.82
N ARG A 171 8.04 1.99 15.56
CA ARG A 171 6.81 1.52 16.22
C ARG A 171 6.47 0.10 15.81
N ILE A 172 6.59 -0.23 14.53
CA ILE A 172 6.33 -1.58 14.03
C ILE A 172 7.30 -2.58 14.67
N VAL A 173 8.60 -2.27 14.72
CA VAL A 173 9.60 -3.11 15.40
C VAL A 173 9.20 -3.36 16.85
N ARG A 174 8.73 -2.34 17.57
CA ARG A 174 8.28 -2.49 18.96
C ARG A 174 7.11 -3.46 19.13
N TRP A 175 6.16 -3.49 18.19
CA TRP A 175 4.93 -4.29 18.32
C TRP A 175 5.02 -5.66 17.63
N GLN A 176 5.66 -5.73 16.48
CA GLN A 176 5.78 -6.92 15.63
C GLN A 176 7.13 -7.65 15.80
N GLY A 177 8.14 -6.98 16.35
CA GLY A 177 9.51 -7.50 16.49
C GLY A 177 10.40 -7.26 15.27
N THR A 178 9.83 -7.19 14.06
CA THR A 178 10.55 -6.93 12.82
C THR A 178 9.95 -5.77 12.02
N GLY A 179 10.81 -4.90 11.50
CA GLY A 179 10.45 -3.79 10.62
C GLY A 179 10.92 -3.99 9.18
N ASN A 180 10.83 -2.93 8.39
CA ASN A 180 11.26 -2.90 7.01
C ASN A 180 12.73 -2.44 6.90
N ARG A 181 13.62 -3.37 6.57
CA ARG A 181 15.06 -3.08 6.39
C ARG A 181 15.36 -2.03 5.32
N LEU A 182 14.47 -1.83 4.34
CA LEU A 182 14.61 -0.79 3.32
C LEU A 182 14.35 0.63 3.87
N VAL A 183 13.79 0.74 5.08
CA VAL A 183 13.60 2.00 5.81
C VAL A 183 14.77 2.25 6.76
N SER A 184 15.17 1.23 7.52
CA SER A 184 16.20 1.34 8.56
C SER A 184 17.64 1.27 8.02
N ASP A 185 17.89 0.65 6.87
CA ASP A 185 19.23 0.48 6.31
C ASP A 185 19.26 0.77 4.79
N PRO A 186 19.84 1.90 4.36
CA PRO A 186 20.00 2.25 2.94
C PRO A 186 20.79 1.22 2.12
N ALA A 187 21.65 0.40 2.72
CA ALA A 187 22.42 -0.61 2.02
C ALA A 187 21.52 -1.71 1.42
N TRP A 188 20.40 -2.03 2.07
CA TRP A 188 19.44 -3.01 1.56
C TRP A 188 18.81 -2.59 0.24
N LEU A 189 18.59 -1.28 0.03
CA LEU A 189 18.09 -0.82 -1.26
C LEU A 189 19.10 -1.11 -2.37
N LYS A 190 20.39 -0.96 -2.11
CA LYS A 190 21.44 -1.31 -3.09
C LYS A 190 21.48 -2.81 -3.35
N ALA A 191 21.29 -3.66 -2.35
CA ALA A 191 21.26 -5.11 -2.54
C ALA A 191 20.01 -5.59 -3.31
N SER A 192 18.85 -5.03 -3.01
CA SER A 192 17.56 -5.45 -3.61
C SER A 192 17.32 -4.90 -5.02
N CYS A 193 18.05 -3.84 -5.40
CA CYS A 193 17.85 -3.10 -6.65
C CYS A 193 19.12 -2.87 -7.47
N GLY A 194 20.28 -3.27 -6.96
CA GLY A 194 21.59 -3.11 -7.61
C GLY A 194 21.88 -4.16 -8.65
#